data_AF-A0ABD1FBX7-F1
#
_entry.id   AF-A0ABD1FBX7-F1
#
_cell.length_a   1.000
_cell.length_b   1.000
_cell.length_c   1.000
_cell.angle_alpha   90.00
_cell.angle_beta   90.00
_cell.angle_gamma   90.00
#
_symmetry.space_group_name_H-M   'P 1'
#
loop_
_entity.id
_entity.type
_entity.pdbx_description
1 polymer ?
#
loop_
_entity_poly.entity_id
_entity_poly.type
_entity_poly.pdbx_seq_one_letter_code
_entity_poly.pdbx_strand_id
1 'polypeptide(L)'
;MELQREILRLPIEVFDRLCDILDYEKRWKTLIRLIPDKISQDDFKCDITCDNLAKYNSFHIGILEYEYKRCKRSCSQNLFYEWCREEPNVRLGHLIYLLNKARLFTVTGYLAEVMTEDLIDNPWYGLEPIILPTCSILLGLLFLTVGSLLPSGSNGECLNSDWLFGFPVFEKYLWF
;
A
#
# COMPACT_ATOMS: atom_id res chain seq x y z
N MET A 1 2.50 -20.49 -5.44
CA MET A 1 3.69 -20.49 -4.56
C MET A 1 4.20 -19.07 -4.31
N GLU A 2 4.08 -18.18 -5.29
CA GLU A 2 4.67 -16.84 -5.29
C GLU A 2 4.15 -15.88 -4.18
N LEU A 3 2.87 -15.96 -3.80
CA LEU A 3 2.34 -15.14 -2.69
C LEU A 3 3.03 -15.39 -1.34
N GLN A 4 3.68 -16.56 -1.18
CA GLN A 4 4.40 -16.92 0.04
C GLN A 4 5.83 -16.37 0.08
N ARG A 5 6.35 -15.82 -1.03
CA ARG A 5 7.68 -15.23 -1.11
C ARG A 5 7.76 -14.02 -0.16
N GLU A 6 8.85 -13.92 0.60
CA GLU A 6 9.13 -12.75 1.44
C GLU A 6 9.45 -11.54 0.57
N ILE A 7 8.98 -10.35 0.94
CA ILE A 7 9.16 -9.12 0.14
C ILE A 7 10.65 -8.82 -0.07
N LEU A 8 11.47 -8.97 0.99
CA LEU A 8 12.92 -8.73 0.92
C LEU A 8 13.70 -9.80 0.15
N ARG A 9 13.05 -10.88 -0.30
CA ARG A 9 13.64 -11.93 -1.13
C ARG A 9 13.27 -11.82 -2.61
N LEU A 10 12.61 -10.74 -3.01
CA LEU A 10 12.40 -10.42 -4.42
C LEU A 10 13.75 -10.21 -5.13
N PRO A 11 13.86 -10.49 -6.44
CA PRO A 11 14.99 -10.04 -7.25
C PRO A 11 15.23 -8.54 -7.09
N ILE A 12 16.48 -8.10 -7.07
CA ILE A 12 16.85 -6.72 -6.73
C ILE A 12 16.22 -5.72 -7.70
N GLU A 13 16.17 -6.06 -9.00
CA GLU A 13 15.56 -5.23 -10.03
C GLU A 13 14.05 -5.06 -9.80
N VAL A 14 13.39 -6.13 -9.35
CA VAL A 14 11.97 -6.13 -9.03
C VAL A 14 11.69 -5.30 -7.78
N PHE A 15 12.50 -5.50 -6.73
CA PHE A 15 12.36 -4.80 -5.47
C PHE A 15 12.59 -3.29 -5.63
N ASP A 16 13.62 -2.89 -6.37
CA ASP A 16 13.91 -1.49 -6.64
C ASP A 16 12.79 -0.84 -7.47
N ARG A 17 12.31 -1.53 -8.51
CA ARG A 17 11.20 -1.02 -9.32
C ARG A 17 9.89 -0.90 -8.52
N LEU A 18 9.59 -1.87 -7.66
CA LEU A 18 8.46 -1.79 -6.72
C LEU A 18 8.58 -0.54 -5.84
N CYS A 19 9.77 -0.30 -5.30
CA CYS A 19 10.04 0.85 -4.45
C CYS A 19 9.88 2.18 -5.20
N ASP A 20 10.35 2.27 -6.44
CA ASP A 20 10.18 3.45 -7.30
C ASP A 20 8.71 3.80 -7.56
N ILE A 21 7.89 2.79 -7.88
CA ILE A 21 6.46 2.99 -8.16
C ILE A 21 5.72 3.48 -6.89
N LEU A 22 6.14 3.00 -5.71
CA LEU A 22 5.60 3.43 -4.42
C LEU A 22 6.10 4.81 -3.98
N ASP A 23 7.33 5.19 -4.33
CA ASP A 23 7.87 6.50 -4.04
C ASP A 23 7.29 7.58 -4.96
N TYR A 24 6.94 7.23 -6.20
CA TYR A 24 6.19 8.10 -7.10
C TYR A 24 4.86 8.52 -6.46
N GLU A 25 4.58 9.83 -6.50
CA GLU A 25 3.42 10.45 -5.83
C GLU A 25 3.27 10.12 -4.33
N LYS A 26 4.35 9.66 -3.68
CA LYS A 26 4.37 9.29 -2.26
C LYS A 26 3.33 8.23 -1.89
N ARG A 27 3.03 7.28 -2.78
CA ARG A 27 2.05 6.21 -2.55
C ARG A 27 2.39 5.33 -1.34
N TRP A 28 3.68 5.21 -0.99
CA TRP A 28 4.12 4.58 0.24
C TRP A 28 3.46 5.15 1.49
N LYS A 29 3.07 6.44 1.51
CA LYS A 29 2.34 7.06 2.63
C LYS A 29 0.94 6.50 2.80
N THR A 30 0.30 6.10 1.70
CA THR A 30 -1.00 5.43 1.76
C THR A 30 -0.82 4.00 2.28
N LEU A 31 0.21 3.29 1.81
CA LEU A 31 0.52 1.94 2.25
C LEU A 31 0.86 1.89 3.76
N ILE A 32 1.80 2.71 4.23
CA ILE A 32 2.28 2.68 5.62
C ILE A 32 1.17 2.89 6.66
N ARG A 33 0.13 3.66 6.31
CA ARG A 33 -1.03 3.91 7.18
C ARG A 33 -1.97 2.72 7.33
N LEU A 34 -1.84 1.72 6.46
CA LEU A 34 -2.70 0.54 6.45
C LEU A 34 -2.02 -0.68 7.06
N ILE A 35 -0.73 -0.60 7.39
CA ILE A 35 0.01 -1.71 7.98
C ILE A 35 -0.42 -1.86 9.45
N PRO A 36 -1.00 -3.01 9.83
CA PRO A 36 -1.31 -3.28 11.22
C PRO A 36 -0.07 -3.73 12.01
N ASP A 37 -0.16 -3.63 13.33
CA ASP A 37 0.88 -4.05 14.28
C ASP A 37 1.18 -5.55 14.17
N LYS A 38 0.12 -6.37 14.06
CA LYS A 38 0.21 -7.81 13.89
C LYS A 38 -0.29 -8.21 12.50
N ILE A 39 0.41 -9.14 11.87
CA ILE A 39 -0.03 -9.80 10.64
C ILE A 39 -0.28 -11.27 10.92
N SER A 40 -1.33 -11.82 10.30
CA SER A 40 -1.64 -13.24 10.35
C SER A 40 -0.66 -14.02 9.47
N GLN A 41 -0.27 -15.23 9.89
CA GLN A 41 0.56 -16.12 9.05
C GLN A 41 -0.26 -17.13 8.25
N ASP A 42 -1.50 -17.39 8.68
CA ASP A 42 -2.38 -18.40 8.11
C ASP A 42 -3.14 -17.86 6.89
N ASP A 43 -3.50 -16.58 6.94
CA ASP A 43 -4.10 -15.84 5.84
C ASP A 43 -3.32 -14.55 5.57
N PHE A 44 -3.19 -14.18 4.30
CA PHE A 44 -2.50 -12.94 3.90
C PHE A 44 -3.25 -11.67 4.33
N LYS A 45 -4.40 -11.83 4.97
CA LYS A 45 -5.27 -10.76 5.43
C LYS A 45 -4.63 -10.08 6.63
N CYS A 46 -4.43 -8.78 6.53
CA CYS A 46 -3.82 -7.98 7.59
C CYS A 46 -4.60 -6.66 7.73
N ASP A 47 -5.62 -6.68 8.58
CA ASP A 47 -6.49 -5.53 8.84
C ASP A 47 -6.15 -4.84 10.15
N ILE A 48 -6.23 -3.51 10.13
CA ILE A 48 -6.34 -2.70 11.34
C ILE A 48 -7.75 -2.89 11.91
N THR A 49 -7.84 -3.30 13.16
CA THR A 49 -9.08 -3.51 13.92
C THR A 49 -8.94 -2.91 15.32
N CYS A 50 -9.99 -2.98 16.13
CA CYS A 50 -9.92 -2.53 17.53
C CYS A 50 -8.86 -3.27 18.35
N ASP A 51 -8.58 -4.54 18.00
CA ASP A 51 -7.62 -5.41 18.69
C ASP A 51 -6.26 -5.50 17.98
N ASN A 52 -6.12 -4.87 16.81
CA ASN A 52 -4.92 -4.85 15.98
C ASN A 52 -4.71 -3.44 15.40
N LEU A 53 -3.99 -2.60 16.13
CA LEU A 53 -3.83 -1.19 15.80
C LEU A 53 -2.87 -0.99 14.61
N ALA A 54 -2.80 0.23 14.07
CA ALA A 54 -1.81 0.58 13.06
C ALA A 54 -0.39 0.50 13.64
N LYS A 55 0.55 -0.16 12.93
CA LYS A 55 1.96 -0.24 13.34
C LYS A 55 2.63 1.13 13.32
N TYR A 56 2.26 1.95 12.35
CA TYR A 56 2.88 3.25 12.10
C TYR A 56 1.93 4.41 12.31
N ASN A 57 2.48 5.50 12.84
CA ASN A 57 1.80 6.77 13.02
C ASN A 57 2.51 7.89 12.21
N SER A 58 2.05 9.13 12.35
CA SER A 58 2.62 10.29 11.66
C SER A 58 4.10 10.54 11.98
N PHE A 59 4.56 10.19 13.17
CA PHE A 59 5.96 10.33 13.58
C PHE A 59 6.88 9.43 12.74
N HIS A 60 6.49 8.16 12.54
CA HIS A 60 7.23 7.22 11.68
C HIS A 60 7.30 7.71 10.23
N ILE A 61 6.21 8.26 9.70
CA ILE A 61 6.19 8.89 8.36
C ILE A 61 7.21 10.04 8.30
N GLY A 62 7.27 10.87 9.35
CA GLY A 62 8.21 11.99 9.46
C GLY A 62 9.67 11.52 9.45
N ILE A 63 9.99 10.42 10.14
CA ILE A 63 11.32 9.80 10.13
C ILE A 63 11.73 9.39 8.71
N LEU A 64 10.87 8.67 7.99
CA LEU A 64 11.18 8.23 6.63
C LEU A 64 11.41 9.42 5.68
N GLU A 65 10.59 10.47 5.79
CA GLU A 65 10.79 11.69 5.00
C GLU A 65 12.08 12.43 5.35
N TYR A 66 12.47 12.43 6.63
CA TYR A 66 13.73 13.01 7.08
C TYR A 66 14.93 12.25 6.50
N GLU A 67 14.93 10.92 6.57
CA GLU A 67 16.00 10.09 5.99
C GLU A 67 16.11 10.25 4.47
N TYR A 68 14.98 10.37 3.77
CA TYR A 68 14.98 10.70 2.34
C TYR A 68 15.62 12.06 2.07
N LYS A 69 15.30 13.09 2.86
CA LYS A 69 15.91 14.43 2.70
C LYS A 69 17.40 14.43 2.99
N ARG A 70 17.84 13.73 4.04
CA ARG A 70 19.23 13.71 4.51
C ARG A 70 20.14 12.86 3.62
N CYS A 71 19.69 11.66 3.25
CA CYS A 71 20.54 10.64 2.64
C CYS A 71 20.07 10.21 1.25
N LYS A 72 18.99 10.79 0.71
CA LYS A 72 18.37 10.39 -0.57
C LYS A 72 18.00 8.90 -0.64
N ARG A 73 17.78 8.28 0.50
CA ARG A 73 17.31 6.89 0.60
C ARG A 73 15.83 6.83 0.29
N SER A 74 15.42 5.85 -0.52
CA SER A 74 14.02 5.59 -0.85
C SER A 74 13.18 5.41 0.41
N CYS A 75 12.00 6.05 0.45
CA CYS A 75 11.10 5.94 1.60
C CYS A 75 10.48 4.55 1.66
N SER A 76 10.06 4.02 0.51
CA SER A 76 9.49 2.68 0.37
C SER A 76 10.52 1.58 0.69
N GLN A 77 11.79 1.69 0.26
CA GLN A 77 12.83 0.74 0.67
C GLN A 77 13.01 0.71 2.18
N ASN A 78 13.17 1.90 2.81
CA ASN A 78 13.31 1.99 4.27
C ASN A 78 12.09 1.42 5.01
N LEU A 79 10.88 1.69 4.49
CA LEU A 79 9.65 1.10 5.01
C LEU A 79 9.69 -0.43 4.94
N PHE A 80 10.05 -1.02 3.80
CA PHE A 80 10.10 -2.47 3.68
C PHE A 80 11.17 -3.10 4.57
N TYR A 81 12.35 -2.48 4.66
CA TYR A 81 13.39 -2.97 5.55
C TYR A 81 12.97 -2.97 7.01
N GLU A 82 12.21 -1.98 7.46
CA GLU A 82 11.73 -1.92 8.83
C GLU A 82 10.51 -2.81 9.05
N TRP A 83 9.53 -2.79 8.15
CA TRP A 83 8.32 -3.62 8.25
C TRP A 83 8.63 -5.11 8.21
N CYS A 84 9.57 -5.54 7.35
CA CYS A 84 9.94 -6.94 7.18
C CYS A 84 11.07 -7.40 8.11
N ARG A 85 11.55 -6.54 9.02
CA ARG A 85 12.68 -6.87 9.91
C ARG A 85 12.31 -7.88 10.99
N GLU A 86 11.07 -7.79 11.47
CA GLU A 86 10.58 -8.51 12.63
C GLU A 86 9.69 -9.67 12.19
N GLU A 87 9.71 -10.77 12.95
CA GLU A 87 8.72 -11.83 12.79
C GLU A 87 7.33 -11.31 13.19
N PRO A 88 6.26 -11.78 12.54
CA PRO A 88 6.24 -12.78 11.48
C PRO A 88 6.73 -12.29 10.10
N ASN A 89 7.41 -13.15 9.34
CA ASN A 89 7.90 -12.83 7.98
C ASN A 89 6.81 -12.26 7.06
N VAL A 90 6.98 -11.02 6.61
CA VAL A 90 6.06 -10.34 5.69
C VAL A 90 6.22 -10.89 4.27
N ARG A 91 5.17 -11.56 3.80
CA ARG A 91 5.07 -12.16 2.45
C ARG A 91 4.37 -11.26 1.43
N LEU A 92 4.60 -11.50 0.14
CA LEU A 92 3.99 -10.77 -0.98
C LEU A 92 2.46 -10.74 -0.92
N GLY A 93 1.83 -11.82 -0.44
CA GLY A 93 0.38 -11.85 -0.28
C GLY A 93 -0.14 -10.75 0.65
N HIS A 94 0.58 -10.43 1.75
CA HIS A 94 0.20 -9.34 2.66
C HIS A 94 0.33 -7.98 1.97
N LEU A 95 1.42 -7.78 1.22
CA LEU A 95 1.61 -6.55 0.45
C LEU A 95 0.50 -6.37 -0.57
N ILE A 96 0.20 -7.38 -1.38
CA ILE A 96 -0.86 -7.33 -2.40
C ILE A 96 -2.22 -7.06 -1.76
N TYR A 97 -2.51 -7.69 -0.62
CA TYR A 97 -3.72 -7.44 0.16
C TYR A 97 -3.85 -5.95 0.52
N LEU A 98 -2.80 -5.37 1.13
CA LEU A 98 -2.80 -3.96 1.53
C LEU A 98 -2.83 -3.00 0.33
N LEU A 99 -2.12 -3.29 -0.76
CA LEU A 99 -2.14 -2.49 -1.98
C LEU A 99 -3.54 -2.43 -2.60
N ASN A 100 -4.25 -3.56 -2.66
CA ASN A 100 -5.63 -3.61 -3.13
C ASN A 100 -6.57 -2.83 -2.22
N LYS A 101 -6.41 -2.96 -0.90
CA LYS A 101 -7.17 -2.18 0.09
C LYS A 101 -6.91 -0.68 -0.06
N ALA A 102 -5.67 -0.31 -0.36
CA ALA A 102 -5.23 1.06 -0.63
C ALA A 102 -5.65 1.59 -2.01
N ARG A 103 -6.23 0.74 -2.88
CA ARG A 103 -6.51 1.04 -4.29
C ARG A 103 -5.27 1.46 -5.09
N LEU A 104 -4.09 0.96 -4.72
CA LEU A 104 -2.83 1.20 -5.41
C LEU A 104 -2.65 0.24 -6.60
N PHE A 105 -3.62 0.23 -7.52
CA PHE A 105 -3.73 -0.77 -8.57
C PHE A 105 -2.56 -0.77 -9.55
N THR A 106 -1.87 0.35 -9.75
CA THR A 106 -0.65 0.39 -10.56
C THR A 106 0.45 -0.48 -9.96
N VAL A 107 0.61 -0.46 -8.63
CA VAL A 107 1.60 -1.28 -7.93
C VAL A 107 1.18 -2.75 -7.96
N THR A 108 -0.11 -3.02 -7.72
CA THR A 108 -0.64 -4.39 -7.81
C THR A 108 -0.48 -4.97 -9.22
N GLY A 109 -0.75 -4.18 -10.26
CA GLY A 109 -0.60 -4.58 -11.66
C GLY A 109 0.84 -4.96 -11.99
N TYR A 110 1.80 -4.13 -11.56
CA TYR A 110 3.23 -4.44 -11.70
C TYR A 110 3.60 -5.77 -11.02
N LEU A 111 3.17 -5.98 -9.78
CA LEU A 111 3.45 -7.25 -9.08
C LEU A 111 2.78 -8.44 -9.79
N ALA A 112 1.56 -8.28 -10.32
CA ALA A 112 0.90 -9.33 -11.08
C ALA A 112 1.65 -9.67 -12.38
N GLU A 113 2.19 -8.68 -13.09
CA GLU A 113 3.05 -8.89 -14.27
C GLU A 113 4.30 -9.69 -13.89
N VAL A 114 5.03 -9.27 -12.85
CA VAL A 114 6.22 -9.99 -12.36
C VAL A 114 5.90 -11.43 -11.98
N MET A 115 4.80 -11.65 -11.26
CA MET A 115 4.37 -12.99 -10.85
C MET A 115 3.93 -13.85 -12.05
N THR A 116 3.49 -13.23 -13.14
CA THR A 116 3.06 -13.92 -14.36
C THR A 116 4.24 -14.19 -15.29
N GLU A 117 5.22 -13.28 -15.38
CA GLU A 117 6.47 -13.51 -16.11
C GLU A 117 7.28 -14.66 -15.48
N ASP A 118 7.32 -14.75 -14.15
CA ASP A 118 7.85 -15.93 -13.43
C ASP A 118 7.05 -17.22 -13.72
N LEU A 119 5.79 -17.11 -14.18
CA LEU A 119 4.93 -18.24 -14.59
C LEU A 119 5.05 -18.60 -16.09
N ILE A 120 5.58 -17.73 -16.95
CA ILE A 120 5.75 -18.05 -18.38
C ILE A 120 6.82 -19.14 -18.59
N ASP A 121 7.70 -19.37 -17.62
CA ASP A 121 8.61 -20.52 -17.57
C ASP A 121 7.92 -21.83 -17.07
N ASN A 122 6.62 -21.82 -16.79
CA ASN A 122 5.88 -23.00 -16.30
C ASN A 122 4.51 -23.16 -17.01
N PRO A 123 4.38 -24.04 -18.01
CA PRO A 123 3.29 -24.04 -19.00
C PRO A 123 1.92 -24.55 -18.50
N TRP A 124 1.59 -24.43 -17.21
CA TRP A 124 0.41 -25.10 -16.62
C TRP A 124 -0.55 -24.23 -15.81
N TYR A 125 -0.61 -22.91 -16.03
CA TYR A 125 -1.74 -22.12 -15.52
C TYR A 125 -2.50 -21.43 -16.65
N GLY A 126 -3.66 -22.03 -16.96
CA GLY A 126 -4.63 -21.55 -17.92
C GLY A 126 -5.20 -20.19 -17.52
N LEU A 127 -5.22 -19.31 -18.52
CA LEU A 127 -5.88 -18.02 -18.55
C LEU A 127 -7.38 -18.16 -18.25
N GLU A 128 -7.88 -17.40 -17.28
CA GLU A 128 -9.13 -16.67 -17.51
C GLU A 128 -8.82 -15.17 -17.40
N PRO A 129 -8.77 -14.44 -18.54
CA PRO A 129 -8.52 -13.01 -18.54
C PRO A 129 -9.80 -12.27 -18.12
N ILE A 130 -9.72 -11.52 -17.03
CA ILE A 130 -10.76 -10.53 -16.69
C ILE A 130 -10.63 -9.41 -17.72
N ILE A 131 -11.56 -9.36 -18.67
CA ILE A 131 -11.72 -8.27 -19.62
C ILE A 131 -12.14 -7.02 -18.84
N LEU A 132 -11.20 -6.08 -18.63
CA LEU A 132 -11.53 -4.70 -18.28
C LEU A 132 -12.14 -4.03 -19.53
N PRO A 133 -13.34 -3.41 -19.45
CA PRO A 133 -13.87 -2.67 -20.58
C PRO A 133 -12.99 -1.44 -20.82
N THR A 134 -12.29 -1.47 -21.95
CA THR A 134 -11.54 -0.36 -22.51
C THR A 134 -12.45 0.85 -22.70
N CYS A 135 -11.96 2.01 -22.25
CA CYS A 135 -12.40 3.32 -22.69
C CYS A 135 -12.57 3.36 -24.22
N SER A 136 -13.82 3.35 -24.69
CA SER A 136 -14.18 3.88 -25.99
C SER A 136 -14.80 5.26 -25.77
N ILE A 137 -13.97 6.27 -25.94
CA ILE A 137 -14.44 7.61 -26.30
C ILE A 137 -15.04 7.51 -27.71
N LEU A 138 -16.18 8.20 -27.91
CA LEU A 138 -16.96 8.44 -29.14
C LEU A 138 -18.07 7.43 -29.48
N LEU A 139 -19.29 7.72 -29.01
CA LEU A 139 -20.43 8.16 -29.84
C LEU A 139 -21.73 8.06 -29.01
N GLY A 140 -22.41 9.20 -28.78
CA GLY A 140 -23.75 9.18 -28.20
C GLY A 140 -24.15 10.42 -27.41
N LEU A 141 -23.93 11.62 -27.94
CA LEU A 141 -24.71 12.79 -27.54
C LEU A 141 -26.16 12.60 -28.02
N LEU A 142 -27.08 12.44 -27.09
CA LEU A 142 -28.47 12.95 -27.04
C LEU A 142 -29.31 11.97 -26.23
N PHE A 143 -29.73 12.37 -25.04
CA PHE A 143 -31.15 12.49 -24.69
C PHE A 143 -31.22 13.25 -23.37
N LEU A 144 -31.56 14.54 -23.50
CA LEU A 144 -32.14 15.34 -22.43
C LEU A 144 -33.53 14.79 -22.13
N THR A 145 -33.82 14.46 -20.87
CA THR A 145 -35.11 14.78 -20.23
C THR A 145 -34.99 14.76 -18.71
N VAL A 146 -34.98 15.97 -18.14
CA VAL A 146 -35.83 16.47 -17.02
C VAL A 146 -36.39 15.44 -16.04
N GLY A 147 -36.14 15.64 -14.73
CA GLY A 147 -36.98 15.04 -13.70
C GLY A 147 -36.44 15.14 -12.27
N SER A 148 -36.66 16.28 -11.64
CA SER A 148 -36.45 16.62 -10.23
C SER A 148 -36.85 15.56 -9.21
N LEU A 149 -36.15 15.48 -8.05
CA LEU A 149 -36.68 15.63 -6.68
C LEU A 149 -35.74 15.01 -5.60
N LEU A 150 -35.07 15.88 -4.84
CA LEU A 150 -34.74 15.69 -3.41
C LEU A 150 -36.06 15.68 -2.58
N PRO A 151 -36.14 15.19 -1.31
CA PRO A 151 -35.13 15.49 -0.28
C PRO A 151 -34.93 14.48 0.90
N SER A 152 -33.88 14.79 1.68
CA SER A 152 -33.80 14.82 3.16
C SER A 152 -33.34 13.61 3.99
N GLY A 153 -32.45 13.95 4.94
CA GLY A 153 -32.17 13.27 6.22
C GLY A 153 -30.93 12.36 6.22
N SER A 154 -29.99 12.39 7.16
CA SER A 154 -29.72 13.20 8.36
C SER A 154 -28.36 12.75 8.93
N ASN A 155 -27.58 13.70 9.44
CA ASN A 155 -26.64 13.63 10.59
C ASN A 155 -25.53 12.56 10.66
N GLY A 156 -24.31 13.04 10.87
CA GLY A 156 -23.19 12.22 11.35
C GLY A 156 -21.83 12.91 11.25
N GLU A 157 -21.69 14.10 11.85
CA GLU A 157 -20.39 14.75 12.07
C GLU A 157 -19.55 13.94 13.08
N CYS A 158 -18.27 13.76 12.78
CA CYS A 158 -17.20 13.61 13.78
C CYS A 158 -15.94 14.26 13.19
N LEU A 159 -15.89 15.59 13.23
CA LEU A 159 -14.70 16.42 13.06
C LEU A 159 -14.44 17.09 14.40
N ASN A 160 -13.25 16.84 14.97
CA ASN A 160 -12.50 17.62 15.96
C ASN A 160 -11.42 16.68 16.54
N SER A 161 -10.20 17.08 16.89
CA SER A 161 -9.57 18.39 17.02
C SER A 161 -8.10 18.15 17.38
N ASP A 162 -7.24 19.11 17.03
CA ASP A 162 -6.12 19.62 17.84
C ASP A 162 -5.18 18.65 18.57
N TRP A 163 -3.93 18.61 18.11
CA TRP A 163 -2.78 18.43 19.01
C TRP A 163 -1.67 19.42 18.65
N LEU A 164 -1.74 20.58 19.31
CA LEU A 164 -0.59 21.43 19.60
C LEU A 164 0.19 20.82 20.78
N PHE A 165 1.50 21.06 20.76
CA PHE A 165 2.50 21.07 21.85
C PHE A 165 3.64 20.06 21.76
N GLY A 166 4.84 20.66 21.79
CA GLY A 166 5.92 20.24 22.69
C GLY A 166 6.92 19.25 22.10
N PHE A 167 8.01 19.78 21.56
CA PHE A 167 9.24 19.01 21.39
C PHE A 167 10.00 18.99 22.73
N PRO A 168 10.18 17.83 23.37
CA PRO A 168 11.41 17.56 24.08
C PRO A 168 12.40 16.91 23.10
N VAL A 169 13.57 17.52 23.04
CA VAL A 169 14.79 17.03 22.39
C VAL A 169 15.08 15.61 22.87
N PHE A 170 15.31 14.67 21.95
CA PHE A 170 15.92 13.37 22.26
C PHE A 170 17.23 13.22 21.50
N GLU A 171 18.30 13.62 22.18
CA GLU A 171 19.56 12.86 22.14
C GLU A 171 19.32 11.50 22.82
N LYS A 172 20.08 10.50 22.39
CA LYS A 172 19.98 9.06 22.71
C LYS A 172 18.93 8.34 21.90
N TYR A 173 19.32 7.83 20.74
CA TYR A 173 19.31 6.40 20.38
C TYR A 173 20.07 6.26 19.06
N LEU A 174 21.39 6.41 19.15
CA LEU A 174 22.36 6.06 18.11
C LEU A 174 23.53 5.40 18.82
N TRP A 175 23.91 4.21 18.34
CA TRP A 175 25.04 3.34 18.78
C TRP A 175 24.73 2.56 20.07
N PHE A 176 24.71 1.22 20.13
CA PHE A 176 25.44 0.16 19.41
C PHE A 176 24.53 -1.04 19.13
#